data_AF-A0A7W7ZKM4-F1
#
_entry.id   AF-A0A7W7ZKM4-F1
#
_cell.length_a   1.000
_cell.length_b   1.000
_cell.length_c   1.000
_cell.angle_alpha   90.00
_cell.angle_beta   90.00
_cell.angle_gamma   90.00
#
_symmetry.space_group_name_H-M   'P 1'
#
loop_
_entity.id
_entity.type
_entity.pdbx_description
1 polymer ?
#
loop_
_entity_poly.entity_id
_entity_poly.type
_entity_poly.pdbx_seq_one_letter_code
_entity_poly.pdbx_strand_id
1 'polypeptide(L)'
;MLNSENNASRSFVSPELKEWVPAEYEAGYAARFADASESLTATHCWRVGWEDANTELFESARRNRLIAEGTEEAFTETWGTLYDIGGDARVNGIPFDEHRTESWKLGWIDVDIKLGTIGGRKR
;
A
#
# COMPACT_ATOMS: atom_id res chain seq x y z
N MET A 1 4.37 58.93 -13.41
CA MET A 1 3.93 57.90 -14.38
C MET A 1 5.12 56.98 -14.65
N LEU A 2 5.11 55.79 -14.07
CA LEU A 2 5.99 54.67 -14.40
C LEU A 2 5.13 53.41 -14.25
N ASN A 3 4.84 52.75 -15.37
CA ASN A 3 4.26 51.41 -15.41
C ASN A 3 5.41 50.41 -15.61
N SER A 4 5.49 49.42 -14.73
CA SER A 4 6.08 48.08 -14.91
C SER A 4 5.86 47.37 -13.57
N GLU A 5 5.45 46.12 -13.43
CA GLU A 5 5.18 45.04 -14.35
C GLU A 5 4.44 43.98 -13.53
N ASN A 6 3.48 43.33 -14.17
CA ASN A 6 2.93 42.00 -13.88
C ASN A 6 3.64 41.20 -12.78
N ASN A 7 3.19 41.34 -11.52
CA ASN A 7 3.34 40.25 -10.56
C ASN A 7 2.18 39.27 -10.79
N ALA A 8 2.27 38.53 -11.90
CA ALA A 8 1.52 37.31 -12.06
C ALA A 8 1.90 36.43 -10.88
N SER A 9 1.00 36.36 -9.89
CA SER A 9 1.04 35.39 -8.83
C SER A 9 1.13 34.03 -9.50
N ARG A 10 2.35 33.53 -9.68
CA ARG A 10 2.61 32.13 -9.99
C ARG A 10 2.03 31.40 -8.80
N SER A 11 0.77 31.01 -8.95
CA SER A 11 0.15 29.91 -8.25
C SER A 11 1.19 28.81 -8.28
N PHE A 12 1.92 28.65 -7.18
CA PHE A 12 2.50 27.37 -6.85
C PHE A 12 1.28 26.48 -6.66
N VAL A 13 0.83 25.90 -7.78
CA VAL A 13 0.00 24.71 -7.74
C VAL A 13 0.89 23.73 -6.99
N SER A 14 0.68 23.63 -5.68
CA SER A 14 1.15 22.47 -4.92
C SER A 14 0.76 21.28 -5.77
N PRO A 15 1.70 20.41 -6.18
CA PRO A 15 1.32 19.20 -6.88
C PRO A 15 0.27 18.57 -5.99
N GLU A 16 -0.96 18.50 -6.49
CA GLU A 16 -2.08 17.92 -5.76
C GLU A 16 -1.54 16.60 -5.23
N LEU A 17 -1.36 16.50 -3.90
CA LEU A 17 -1.10 15.23 -3.26
C LEU A 17 -2.28 14.40 -3.70
N LYS A 18 -2.06 13.51 -4.70
CA LYS A 18 -3.13 12.69 -5.25
C LYS A 18 -3.76 12.02 -4.06
N GLU A 19 -5.01 12.41 -3.79
CA GLU A 19 -5.75 11.91 -2.64
C GLU A 19 -5.73 10.39 -2.75
N TRP A 20 -5.27 9.72 -1.70
CA TRP A 20 -5.27 8.27 -1.71
C TRP A 20 -6.72 7.80 -1.68
N VAL A 21 -7.09 6.93 -2.63
CA VAL A 21 -8.45 6.40 -2.75
C VAL A 21 -8.44 4.90 -2.39
N PRO A 22 -8.89 4.52 -1.18
CA PRO A 22 -8.93 3.14 -0.71
C PRO A 22 -9.63 2.19 -1.68
N ALA A 23 -10.78 2.61 -2.22
CA ALA A 23 -11.56 1.78 -3.13
C ALA A 23 -10.82 1.49 -4.46
N GLU A 24 -10.01 2.43 -4.95
CA GLU A 24 -9.20 2.20 -6.15
C GLU A 24 -8.07 1.22 -5.87
N TYR A 25 -7.42 1.34 -4.71
CA TYR A 25 -6.42 0.39 -4.25
C TYR A 25 -6.99 -1.02 -4.15
N GLU A 26 -8.12 -1.19 -3.46
CA GLU A 26 -8.78 -2.50 -3.31
C GLU A 26 -9.21 -3.08 -4.67
N ALA A 27 -9.68 -2.24 -5.60
CA ALA A 27 -10.01 -2.68 -6.95
C ALA A 27 -8.79 -3.18 -7.73
N GLY A 28 -7.63 -2.51 -7.59
CA GLY A 28 -6.38 -2.96 -8.21
C GLY A 28 -5.87 -4.26 -7.61
N TYR A 29 -5.93 -4.36 -6.29
CA TYR A 29 -5.57 -5.56 -5.55
C TYR A 29 -6.42 -6.77 -5.98
N ALA A 30 -7.76 -6.61 -5.98
CA ALA A 30 -8.68 -7.65 -6.40
C ALA A 30 -8.49 -8.06 -7.87
N ALA A 31 -8.18 -7.09 -8.75
CA ALA A 31 -7.94 -7.37 -10.17
C ALA A 31 -6.76 -8.32 -10.38
N ARG A 32 -5.67 -8.19 -9.62
CA ARG A 32 -4.53 -9.10 -9.72
C ARG A 32 -4.90 -10.54 -9.39
N PHE A 33 -5.68 -10.75 -8.32
CA PHE A 33 -6.18 -12.09 -7.91
C PHE A 33 -7.23 -12.66 -8.87
N ALA A 34 -7.87 -11.82 -9.68
CA ALA A 34 -8.73 -12.23 -10.78
C ALA A 34 -7.96 -12.44 -12.11
N ASP A 35 -6.63 -12.57 -12.05
CA ASP A 35 -5.72 -12.75 -13.19
C ASP A 35 -5.75 -11.61 -14.23
N ALA A 36 -6.21 -10.42 -13.84
CA ALA A 36 -6.11 -9.24 -14.71
C ALA A 36 -4.64 -8.79 -14.83
N SER A 37 -4.25 -8.40 -16.05
CA SER A 37 -2.95 -7.79 -16.31
C SER A 37 -2.86 -6.39 -15.70
N GLU A 38 -1.63 -5.93 -15.45
CA GLU A 38 -1.36 -4.55 -15.05
C GLU A 38 -1.86 -3.57 -16.14
N SER A 39 -2.37 -2.42 -15.71
CA SER A 39 -2.87 -1.38 -16.61
C SER A 39 -2.10 -0.07 -16.41
N LEU A 40 -1.33 0.35 -17.42
CA LEU A 40 -0.56 1.59 -17.39
C LEU A 40 -1.43 2.85 -17.39
N THR A 41 -2.69 2.73 -17.80
CA THR A 41 -3.66 3.83 -17.84
C THR A 41 -4.54 3.88 -16.59
N ALA A 42 -4.38 2.94 -15.66
CA ALA A 42 -5.12 2.93 -14.41
C ALA A 42 -4.65 4.05 -13.45
N THR A 43 -5.47 4.34 -12.46
CA THR A 43 -5.15 5.33 -11.43
C THR A 43 -3.93 4.92 -10.61
N HIS A 44 -3.35 5.86 -9.87
CA HIS A 44 -2.17 5.57 -9.06
C HIS A 44 -2.49 4.53 -7.97
N CYS A 45 -3.55 4.72 -7.18
CA CYS A 45 -3.95 3.79 -6.12
C CYS A 45 -4.26 2.40 -6.67
N TRP A 46 -4.93 2.31 -7.82
CA TRP A 46 -5.19 1.02 -8.47
C TRP A 46 -3.90 0.28 -8.84
N ARG A 47 -2.91 0.97 -9.44
CA ARG A 47 -1.64 0.34 -9.80
C ARG A 47 -0.87 -0.14 -8.57
N VAL A 48 -0.82 0.67 -7.52
CA VAL A 48 -0.18 0.27 -6.26
C VAL A 48 -0.87 -0.97 -5.67
N GLY A 49 -2.20 -1.00 -5.62
CA GLY A 49 -2.94 -2.18 -5.15
C GLY A 49 -2.65 -3.44 -5.96
N TRP A 50 -2.54 -3.30 -7.29
CA TRP A 50 -2.18 -4.41 -8.17
C TRP A 50 -0.74 -4.91 -7.93
N GLU A 51 0.22 -4.00 -7.77
CA GLU A 51 1.63 -4.30 -7.51
C GLU A 51 1.83 -5.01 -6.16
N ASP A 52 1.14 -4.53 -5.11
CA ASP A 52 1.15 -5.14 -3.78
C ASP A 52 0.56 -6.55 -3.82
N ALA A 53 -0.59 -6.72 -4.48
CA ALA A 53 -1.19 -8.03 -4.69
C ALA A 53 -0.27 -8.98 -5.46
N ASN A 54 0.47 -8.48 -6.45
CA ASN A 54 1.40 -9.29 -7.22
C ASN A 54 2.58 -9.77 -6.37
N THR A 55 3.11 -8.90 -5.52
CA THR A 55 4.15 -9.24 -4.54
C THR A 55 3.65 -10.32 -3.57
N GLU A 56 2.43 -10.15 -3.07
CA GLU A 56 1.83 -11.10 -2.12
C GLU A 56 1.51 -12.45 -2.75
N LEU A 57 1.06 -12.47 -4.01
CA LEU A 57 0.83 -13.69 -4.78
C LEU A 57 2.14 -14.46 -5.00
N PHE A 58 3.21 -13.75 -5.36
CA PHE A 58 4.54 -14.35 -5.56
C PHE A 58 5.06 -15.00 -4.28
N GLU A 59 4.95 -14.30 -3.15
CA GLU A 59 5.37 -14.84 -1.85
C GLU A 59 4.50 -15.99 -1.38
N SER A 60 3.18 -15.91 -1.58
CA SER A 60 2.27 -17.01 -1.28
C SER A 60 2.63 -18.27 -2.08
N ALA A 61 2.95 -18.11 -3.37
CA ALA A 61 3.40 -19.20 -4.22
C ALA A 61 4.78 -19.75 -3.81
N ARG A 62 5.73 -18.89 -3.42
CA ARG A 62 7.04 -19.30 -2.89
C ARG A 62 6.89 -20.10 -1.59
N ARG A 63 6.09 -19.60 -0.64
CA ARG A 63 5.81 -20.26 0.65
C ARG A 63 5.14 -21.61 0.46
N ASN A 64 4.14 -21.70 -0.42
CA ASN A 64 3.47 -22.97 -0.71
C ASN A 64 4.44 -24.03 -1.26
N ARG A 65 5.43 -23.63 -2.07
CA ARG A 65 6.50 -24.53 -2.53
C ARG A 65 7.40 -24.98 -1.39
N LEU A 66 7.85 -24.07 -0.53
CA LEU A 66 8.69 -24.43 0.63
C LEU A 66 7.99 -25.41 1.57
N ILE A 67 6.70 -25.19 1.84
CA ILE A 67 5.88 -26.11 2.66
C ILE A 67 5.81 -27.49 2.00
N ALA A 68 5.58 -27.55 0.69
CA ALA A 68 5.55 -28.81 -0.05
C ALA A 68 6.91 -29.54 -0.03
N GLU A 69 8.00 -28.79 0.00
CA GLU A 69 9.38 -29.29 0.08
C GLU A 69 9.83 -29.61 1.51
N GLY A 70 8.99 -29.36 2.53
CA GLY A 70 9.32 -29.59 3.94
C GLY A 70 10.44 -28.69 4.47
N THR A 71 10.64 -27.53 3.83
CA THR A 71 11.71 -26.58 4.17
C THR A 71 11.16 -25.48 5.09
N GLU A 72 11.95 -25.09 6.10
CA GLU A 72 11.60 -23.99 6.99
C GLU A 72 11.62 -22.63 6.27
N GLU A 73 10.72 -21.75 6.68
CA GLU A 73 10.60 -20.41 6.13
C GLU A 73 11.74 -19.50 6.63
N ALA A 74 12.66 -19.15 5.73
CA ALA A 74 13.68 -18.14 6.00
C ALA A 74 13.07 -16.73 5.93
N PHE A 75 13.58 -15.81 6.77
CA PHE A 75 13.30 -14.38 6.63
C PHE A 75 13.86 -13.89 5.29
N THR A 76 13.00 -13.30 4.47
CA THR A 76 13.34 -12.80 3.12
C THR A 76 13.18 -11.29 3.05
N GLU A 77 13.83 -10.66 2.07
CA GLU A 77 13.61 -9.24 1.75
C GLU A 77 12.12 -8.95 1.50
N THR A 78 11.41 -9.86 0.81
CA THR A 78 9.98 -9.71 0.56
C THR A 78 9.12 -9.76 1.83
N TRP A 79 9.60 -10.38 2.91
CA TRP A 79 8.92 -10.32 4.20
C TRP A 79 8.84 -8.87 4.70
N GLY A 80 9.95 -8.13 4.62
CA GLY A 80 10.02 -6.72 4.99
C GLY A 80 9.12 -5.86 4.09
N THR A 81 9.16 -6.09 2.78
CA THR A 81 8.26 -5.39 1.84
C THR A 81 6.79 -5.61 2.17
N LEU A 82 6.37 -6.84 2.45
CA LEU A 82 4.98 -7.14 2.82
C LEU A 82 4.58 -6.53 4.16
N TYR A 83 5.51 -6.46 5.11
CA TYR A 83 5.30 -5.75 6.38
C TYR A 83 5.03 -4.26 6.14
N ASP A 84 5.86 -3.61 5.33
CA ASP A 84 5.69 -2.20 5.00
C ASP A 84 4.36 -1.96 4.26
N ILE A 85 4.01 -2.82 3.29
CA ILE A 85 2.71 -2.77 2.58
C ILE A 85 1.53 -2.86 3.56
N GLY A 86 1.60 -3.76 4.54
CA GLY A 86 0.56 -3.89 5.57
C GLY A 86 0.40 -2.62 6.42
N GLY A 87 1.52 -2.02 6.78
CA GLY A 87 1.55 -0.74 7.49
C GLY A 87 0.94 0.39 6.66
N ASP A 88 1.34 0.51 5.40
CA ASP A 88 0.81 1.52 4.47
C ASP A 88 -0.68 1.33 4.22
N ALA A 89 -1.15 0.10 4.08
CA ALA A 89 -2.57 -0.22 3.96
C ALA A 89 -3.35 0.33 5.16
N ARG A 90 -2.85 0.13 6.39
CA ARG A 90 -3.48 0.67 7.60
C ARG A 90 -3.52 2.20 7.62
N VAL A 91 -2.40 2.86 7.31
CA VAL A 91 -2.29 4.34 7.23
C VAL A 91 -3.33 4.89 6.26
N ASN A 92 -3.52 4.19 5.16
CA ASN A 92 -4.41 4.59 4.09
C ASN A 92 -5.86 4.11 4.25
N GLY A 93 -6.23 3.57 5.41
CA GLY A 93 -7.61 3.23 5.73
C GLY A 93 -8.13 1.94 5.09
N ILE A 94 -7.24 1.09 4.60
CA ILE A 94 -7.59 -0.27 4.15
C ILE A 94 -7.93 -1.13 5.39
N PRO A 95 -9.08 -1.83 5.40
CA PRO A 95 -9.46 -2.67 6.52
C PRO A 95 -8.49 -3.85 6.69
N PHE A 96 -8.42 -4.38 7.91
CA PHE A 96 -7.69 -5.60 8.18
C PHE A 96 -8.32 -6.79 7.42
N ASP A 97 -7.47 -7.66 6.86
CA ASP A 97 -7.87 -8.81 6.07
C ASP A 97 -7.10 -10.06 6.55
N GLU A 98 -7.83 -11.04 7.07
CA GLU A 98 -7.29 -12.31 7.60
C GLU A 98 -6.69 -13.20 6.51
N HIS A 99 -7.06 -12.99 5.25
CA HIS A 99 -6.56 -13.76 4.12
C HIS A 99 -5.18 -13.31 3.62
N ARG A 100 -4.65 -12.22 4.20
CA ARG A 100 -3.33 -11.69 3.90
C ARG A 100 -2.20 -12.53 4.48
N THR A 101 -1.01 -12.38 3.92
CA THR A 101 0.24 -12.94 4.42
C THR A 101 0.54 -12.47 5.84
N GLU A 102 1.30 -13.29 6.59
CA GLU A 102 1.58 -13.00 7.99
C GLU A 102 2.34 -11.69 8.20
N SER A 103 3.34 -11.41 7.35
CA SER A 103 4.09 -10.14 7.36
C SER A 103 3.17 -8.94 7.16
N TRP A 104 2.25 -8.99 6.19
CA TRP A 104 1.27 -7.93 5.96
C TRP A 104 0.40 -7.68 7.20
N LYS A 105 -0.14 -8.75 7.80
CA LYS A 105 -0.98 -8.64 9.00
C LYS A 105 -0.22 -8.01 10.16
N LEU A 106 1.03 -8.40 10.38
CA LEU A 106 1.88 -7.84 11.44
C LEU A 106 2.17 -6.36 11.21
N GLY A 107 2.48 -5.95 9.98
CA GLY A 107 2.68 -4.54 9.63
C GLY A 107 1.44 -3.68 9.87
N TRP A 108 0.26 -4.20 9.47
CA TRP A 108 -1.02 -3.54 9.69
C TRP A 108 -1.30 -3.35 11.19
N ILE A 109 -1.13 -4.41 11.99
CA ILE A 109 -1.37 -4.41 13.45
C ILE A 109 -0.42 -3.44 14.16
N ASP A 110 0.87 -3.43 13.80
CA ASP A 110 1.85 -2.53 14.40
C ASP A 110 1.47 -1.06 14.17
N VAL A 111 1.06 -0.70 12.96
CA VAL A 111 0.56 0.66 12.67
C VAL A 111 -0.73 0.95 13.42
N ASP A 112 -1.69 0.01 13.50
CA ASP A 112 -2.94 0.22 14.23
C ASP A 112 -2.70 0.50 15.72
N ILE A 113 -1.82 -0.27 16.36
CA ILE A 113 -1.38 -0.04 17.74
C ILE A 113 -0.76 1.36 17.86
N LYS A 114 0.14 1.74 16.95
CA LYS A 114 0.79 3.06 16.97
C LYS A 114 -0.23 4.19 16.85
N LEU A 115 -1.18 4.09 15.92
CA LEU A 115 -2.26 5.08 15.77
C LEU A 115 -3.13 5.16 17.03
N GLY A 116 -3.47 4.03 17.65
CA GLY A 116 -4.19 3.96 18.92
C GLY A 116 -3.45 4.60 20.09
N THR A 117 -2.12 4.39 20.18
CA THR A 117 -1.29 5.02 21.23
C THR A 117 -1.12 6.53 21.04
N ILE A 118 -1.11 7.03 19.80
CA ILE A 118 -1.05 8.47 19.49
C ILE A 118 -2.39 9.15 19.80
N GLY A 119 -3.52 8.50 19.51
CA GLY A 119 -4.86 8.98 19.86
C GLY A 119 -5.18 8.96 21.37
N GLY A 120 -4.47 8.13 22.14
CA GLY A 120 -4.68 7.94 23.58
C GLY A 120 -4.02 8.98 24.51
N ARG A 121 -3.14 9.86 24.01
CA ARG A 121 -2.49 10.93 24.81
C ARG A 121 -3.35 12.20 24.95
N LYS A 122 -4.63 12.02 25.24
CA LYS A 122 -5.50 13.08 25.78
C LYS A 122 -6.14 12.57 27.08
N ARG A 123 -5.41 12.66 28.18
CA ARG A 123 -5.96 12.69 29.54
C ARG A 123 -5.22 13.75 30.34
#